data_AF-A0A1H7WRB1-F1
#
_entry.id   AF-A0A1H7WRB1-F1
#
_cell.length_a   1.000
_cell.length_b   1.000
_cell.length_c   1.000
_cell.angle_alpha   90.00
_cell.angle_beta   90.00
_cell.angle_gamma   90.00
#
_symmetry.space_group_name_H-M   'P 1'
#
loop_
_entity.id
_entity.type
_entity.pdbx_description
1 polymer ?
#
loop_
_entity_poly.entity_id
_entity_poly.type
_entity_poly.pdbx_seq_one_letter_code
_entity_poly.pdbx_strand_id
1 'polypeptide(L)'
;MKSPILLVALVAFTLFSCSSSDDSTTEPEVPIDPDPIPGQTSTYVGHVKVIIDTNCTECHGTPLQNSAPMALETFQEVVNAVNDRNLFSFISTNNAFNVMPPSDEGGRMPQATIDIVEDWIADGLLQQ
;
A
#
# COMPACT_ATOMS: atom_id res chain seq x y z
N MET A 1 35.64 -16.12 73.75
CA MET A 1 34.72 -15.51 74.72
C MET A 1 33.97 -14.37 74.02
N LYS A 2 32.63 -14.42 74.05
CA LYS A 2 31.70 -13.27 73.98
C LYS A 2 31.57 -12.53 72.62
N SER A 3 30.52 -12.89 71.86
CA SER A 3 29.68 -11.95 71.09
C SER A 3 28.90 -11.05 72.10
N PRO A 4 28.06 -10.01 71.77
CA PRO A 4 27.47 -9.62 70.46
C PRO A 4 27.08 -8.11 70.27
N ILE A 5 26.35 -7.81 69.18
CA ILE A 5 25.28 -6.78 69.00
C ILE A 5 25.64 -5.26 68.94
N LEU A 6 25.19 -4.58 67.87
CA LEU A 6 24.17 -3.47 67.82
C LEU A 6 24.38 -2.61 66.55
N LEU A 7 23.59 -2.76 65.47
CA LEU A 7 22.35 -2.04 65.12
C LEU A 7 22.51 -0.51 64.88
N VAL A 8 22.03 -0.09 63.71
CA VAL A 8 21.62 1.27 63.27
C VAL A 8 22.66 2.12 62.52
N ALA A 9 22.47 2.26 61.20
CA ALA A 9 22.43 3.55 60.52
C ALA A 9 21.85 3.38 59.11
N LEU A 10 20.55 3.70 58.98
CA LEU A 10 19.91 4.04 57.73
C LEU A 10 20.48 5.40 57.27
N VAL A 11 21.25 5.42 56.18
CA VAL A 11 21.47 6.63 55.40
C VAL A 11 21.36 6.26 53.92
N ALA A 12 20.22 6.62 53.35
CA ALA A 12 20.05 6.76 51.92
C ALA A 12 20.86 7.98 51.47
N PHE A 13 21.74 7.84 50.48
CA PHE A 13 21.99 8.90 49.49
C PHE A 13 22.69 8.30 48.26
N THR A 14 21.88 8.22 47.20
CA THR A 14 22.09 8.26 45.75
C THR A 14 23.49 8.26 45.12
N LEU A 15 23.46 7.75 43.88
CA LEU A 15 24.33 7.96 42.72
C LEU A 15 25.39 6.87 42.51
N PHE A 16 25.25 6.07 41.44
CA PHE A 16 26.23 6.08 40.34
C PHE A 16 25.82 5.13 39.20
N SER A 17 25.78 5.71 37.99
CA SER A 17 25.90 5.18 36.63
C SER A 17 25.41 3.77 36.30
N CYS A 18 24.26 3.71 35.61
CA CYS A 18 24.06 2.67 34.62
C CYS A 18 24.76 3.10 33.32
N SER A 19 25.86 2.41 33.01
CA SER A 19 26.51 2.44 31.71
C SER A 19 25.79 1.44 30.80
N SER A 20 25.34 1.89 29.64
CA SER A 20 25.31 1.10 28.41
C SER A 20 25.38 2.09 27.25
N SER A 21 26.53 2.09 26.59
CA SER A 21 26.70 2.65 25.26
C SER A 21 25.92 1.79 24.29
N ASP A 22 24.96 2.38 23.59
CA ASP A 22 24.52 1.89 22.29
C ASP A 22 24.62 3.07 21.33
N ASP A 23 25.71 3.05 20.57
CA ASP A 23 25.90 3.84 19.36
C ASP A 23 24.88 3.33 18.35
N SER A 24 23.87 4.14 18.05
CA SER A 24 23.07 3.96 16.86
C SER A 24 22.84 5.35 16.29
N THR A 25 23.74 5.66 15.37
CA THR A 25 23.63 6.70 14.36
C THR A 25 22.17 7.03 14.06
N THR A 26 21.76 8.25 14.40
CA THR A 26 20.59 8.86 13.78
C THR A 26 20.92 9.02 12.29
N GLU A 27 20.62 7.99 11.51
CA GLU A 27 20.46 8.18 10.07
C GLU A 27 19.34 9.20 9.88
N PRO A 28 19.49 10.18 8.98
CA PRO A 28 18.39 11.05 8.65
C PRO A 28 17.23 10.17 8.16
N GLU A 29 16.06 10.31 8.78
CA GLU A 29 14.81 9.76 8.22
C GLU A 29 14.65 10.34 6.83
N VAL A 30 15.09 9.59 5.81
CA VAL A 30 14.70 9.84 4.42
C VAL A 30 13.20 9.62 4.41
N PRO A 31 12.37 10.61 4.03
CA PRO A 31 10.95 10.36 3.83
C PRO A 31 10.83 9.24 2.81
N ILE A 32 10.28 8.10 3.22
CA ILE A 32 9.90 7.06 2.27
C ILE A 32 8.79 7.70 1.43
N ASP A 33 9.14 8.07 0.21
CA ASP A 33 8.16 8.52 -0.77
C ASP A 33 7.19 7.37 -1.00
N PRO A 34 5.88 7.50 -0.66
CA PRO A 34 4.90 6.46 -0.92
C PRO A 34 4.56 6.33 -2.42
N ASP A 35 5.14 7.18 -3.27
CA ASP A 35 4.98 7.14 -4.72
C ASP A 35 5.47 5.78 -5.30
N PRO A 36 4.57 4.99 -5.91
CA PRO A 36 4.95 3.73 -6.54
C PRO A 36 5.86 3.93 -7.76
N ILE A 37 5.96 5.15 -8.29
CA ILE A 37 6.80 5.54 -9.44
C ILE A 37 7.64 6.79 -9.10
N PRO A 38 8.65 6.67 -8.21
CA PRO A 38 9.31 7.81 -7.59
C PRO A 38 9.78 8.90 -8.57
N GLY A 39 9.29 10.12 -8.36
CA GLY A 39 9.71 11.31 -9.08
C GLY A 39 9.21 11.38 -10.52
N GLN A 40 8.15 10.63 -10.85
CA GLN A 40 7.48 10.66 -12.14
C GLN A 40 5.98 10.85 -11.97
N THR A 41 5.33 11.30 -13.03
CA THR A 41 3.86 11.37 -13.10
C THR A 41 3.32 10.07 -13.67
N SER A 42 2.31 9.51 -13.02
CA SER A 42 1.58 8.34 -13.49
C SER A 42 0.63 8.69 -14.63
N THR A 43 0.66 7.89 -15.70
CA THR A 43 -0.16 8.08 -16.89
C THR A 43 -0.78 6.77 -17.35
N TYR A 44 -1.88 6.87 -18.08
CA TYR A 44 -2.56 5.69 -18.59
C TYR A 44 -1.66 4.90 -19.53
N VAL A 45 -1.08 5.55 -20.54
CA VAL A 45 -0.23 4.87 -21.52
C VAL A 45 1.06 4.34 -20.90
N GLY A 46 1.65 5.09 -19.97
CA GLY A 46 2.92 4.71 -19.35
C GLY A 46 2.80 3.55 -18.36
N HIS A 47 1.71 3.52 -17.58
CA HIS A 47 1.65 2.68 -16.38
C HIS A 47 0.37 1.86 -16.24
N VAL A 48 -0.81 2.46 -16.46
CA VAL A 48 -2.08 1.77 -16.15
C VAL A 48 -2.55 0.86 -17.28
N LYS A 49 -2.27 1.18 -18.54
CA LYS A 49 -2.76 0.39 -19.69
C LYS A 49 -2.29 -1.06 -19.64
N VAL A 50 -1.03 -1.31 -19.29
CA VAL A 50 -0.52 -2.68 -19.20
C VAL A 50 -1.23 -3.48 -18.10
N ILE A 51 -1.61 -2.82 -16.99
CA ILE A 51 -2.37 -3.44 -15.91
C ILE A 51 -3.76 -3.85 -16.42
N ILE A 52 -4.46 -2.93 -17.09
CA ILE A 52 -5.80 -3.17 -17.64
C ILE A 52 -5.78 -4.26 -18.71
N ASP A 53 -4.88 -4.15 -19.68
CA ASP A 53 -4.76 -5.11 -20.78
C ASP A 53 -4.48 -6.52 -20.25
N THR A 54 -3.62 -6.64 -19.23
CA THR A 54 -3.20 -7.93 -18.68
C THR A 54 -4.25 -8.56 -17.77
N ASN A 55 -4.93 -7.78 -16.94
CA ASN A 55 -5.72 -8.30 -15.82
C ASN A 55 -7.24 -8.13 -15.98
N CYS A 56 -7.71 -7.32 -16.94
CA CYS A 56 -9.11 -6.93 -17.01
C CYS A 56 -9.79 -7.32 -18.32
N THR A 57 -9.08 -7.24 -19.45
CA THR A 57 -9.70 -7.31 -20.78
C THR A 57 -10.23 -8.69 -21.18
N GLU A 58 -9.84 -9.76 -20.48
CA GLU A 58 -10.42 -11.09 -20.74
C GLU A 58 -11.93 -11.10 -20.48
N CYS A 59 -12.37 -10.52 -19.36
CA CYS A 59 -13.80 -10.39 -19.04
C CYS A 59 -14.40 -9.09 -19.59
N HIS A 60 -13.63 -8.00 -19.50
CA HIS A 60 -14.04 -6.64 -19.87
C HIS A 60 -13.56 -6.25 -21.28
N GLY A 61 -13.50 -7.20 -22.21
CA GLY A 61 -13.16 -6.95 -23.61
C GLY A 61 -14.42 -6.86 -24.49
N THR A 62 -14.19 -6.85 -25.81
CA THR A 62 -15.27 -6.97 -26.80
C THR A 62 -15.11 -8.28 -27.59
N PRO A 63 -16.03 -9.27 -27.42
CA PRO A 63 -17.27 -9.23 -26.65
C PRO A 63 -17.07 -9.39 -25.14
N LEU A 64 -18.05 -8.92 -24.37
CA LEU A 64 -18.08 -9.05 -22.90
C LEU A 64 -18.21 -10.53 -22.50
N GLN A 65 -17.44 -10.92 -21.49
CA GLN A 65 -17.48 -12.27 -20.91
C GLN A 65 -17.77 -12.20 -19.40
N ASN A 66 -18.14 -13.34 -18.79
CA ASN A 66 -18.37 -13.47 -17.35
C ASN A 66 -19.30 -12.40 -16.74
N SER A 67 -20.32 -12.00 -17.50
CA SER A 67 -21.30 -10.97 -17.11
C SER A 67 -20.69 -9.59 -16.80
N ALA A 68 -19.51 -9.29 -17.34
CA ALA A 68 -18.95 -7.94 -17.28
C ALA A 68 -19.94 -6.92 -17.87
N PRO A 69 -20.22 -5.79 -17.19
CA PRO A 69 -21.24 -4.84 -17.64
C PRO A 69 -20.71 -3.79 -18.63
N MET A 70 -19.40 -3.79 -18.90
CA MET A 70 -18.72 -2.78 -19.71
C MET A 70 -17.34 -3.26 -20.17
N ALA A 71 -16.89 -2.72 -21.30
CA ALA A 71 -15.54 -2.90 -21.81
C ALA A 71 -14.55 -1.96 -21.09
N LEU A 72 -13.26 -2.31 -21.13
CA LEU A 72 -12.12 -1.58 -20.55
C LEU A 72 -10.95 -1.49 -21.55
N GLU A 73 -11.21 -1.46 -22.85
CA GLU A 73 -10.17 -1.54 -23.89
C GLU A 73 -9.54 -0.17 -24.20
N THR A 74 -10.27 0.90 -23.91
CA THR A 74 -9.87 2.28 -24.20
C THR A 74 -9.65 3.11 -22.93
N PHE A 75 -8.83 4.16 -23.05
CA PHE A 75 -8.61 5.14 -21.98
C PHE A 75 -9.92 5.69 -21.42
N GLN A 76 -10.85 6.09 -22.29
CA GLN A 76 -12.11 6.69 -21.86
C GLN A 76 -12.99 5.70 -21.09
N GLU A 77 -13.02 4.43 -21.50
CA GLU A 77 -13.75 3.39 -20.79
C GLU A 77 -13.19 3.16 -19.38
N VAL A 78 -11.86 3.12 -19.23
CA VAL A 78 -11.19 2.98 -17.94
C VAL A 78 -11.43 4.21 -17.05
N VAL A 79 -11.35 5.43 -17.61
CA VAL A 79 -11.69 6.68 -16.90
C VAL A 79 -13.15 6.67 -16.43
N ASN A 80 -14.08 6.23 -17.28
CA ASN A 80 -15.49 6.10 -16.89
C ASN A 80 -15.67 5.02 -15.80
N ALA A 81 -14.87 3.94 -15.84
CA ALA A 81 -14.90 2.90 -14.81
C ALA A 81 -14.48 3.42 -13.43
N VAL A 82 -13.42 4.24 -13.41
CA VAL A 82 -12.95 4.91 -12.20
C VAL A 82 -14.03 5.85 -11.66
N ASN A 83 -14.54 6.75 -12.51
CA ASN A 83 -15.42 7.83 -12.06
C ASN A 83 -16.85 7.37 -11.75
N ASP A 84 -17.39 6.46 -12.55
CA ASP A 84 -18.83 6.15 -12.52
C ASP A 84 -19.15 4.73 -12.03
N ARG A 85 -18.13 3.88 -11.82
CA ARG A 85 -18.31 2.44 -11.57
C ARG A 85 -17.44 1.89 -10.45
N ASN A 86 -16.76 2.75 -9.69
CA ASN A 86 -15.95 2.37 -8.52
C ASN A 86 -14.82 1.36 -8.79
N LEU A 87 -14.19 1.40 -9.98
CA LEU A 87 -13.11 0.47 -10.35
C LEU A 87 -12.08 0.29 -9.23
N PHE A 88 -11.62 1.41 -8.62
CA PHE A 88 -10.63 1.37 -7.56
C PHE A 88 -11.07 0.55 -6.34
N SER A 89 -12.34 0.66 -5.94
CA SER A 89 -12.88 -0.11 -4.81
C SER A 89 -12.92 -1.61 -5.11
N PHE A 90 -13.21 -2.01 -6.35
CA PHE A 90 -13.26 -3.42 -6.75
C PHE A 90 -11.87 -4.07 -6.78
N ILE A 91 -10.82 -3.34 -7.21
CA ILE A 91 -9.47 -3.89 -7.25
C ILE A 91 -8.77 -3.92 -5.87
N SER A 92 -9.19 -3.06 -4.94
CA SER A 92 -8.53 -2.86 -3.64
C SER A 92 -9.20 -3.57 -2.46
N THR A 93 -10.44 -4.04 -2.62
CA THR A 93 -11.21 -4.66 -1.53
C THR A 93 -10.67 -6.04 -1.13
N ASN A 94 -10.79 -6.36 0.17
CA ASN A 94 -10.52 -7.70 0.70
C ASN A 94 -11.79 -8.59 0.71
N ASN A 95 -12.94 -8.07 0.25
CA ASN A 95 -14.16 -8.84 0.18
C ASN A 95 -14.18 -9.71 -1.09
N ALA A 96 -14.05 -11.03 -0.91
CA ALA A 96 -14.04 -12.02 -1.98
C ALA A 96 -15.26 -12.01 -2.92
N PHE A 97 -16.41 -11.46 -2.49
CA PHE A 97 -17.62 -11.36 -3.29
C PHE A 97 -17.67 -10.13 -4.21
N ASN A 98 -16.91 -9.09 -3.88
CA ASN A 98 -16.91 -7.81 -4.58
C ASN A 98 -15.53 -7.47 -5.14
N VAL A 99 -14.62 -8.44 -5.21
CA VAL A 99 -13.27 -8.20 -5.73
C VAL A 99 -13.25 -8.40 -7.23
N MET A 100 -12.48 -7.57 -7.93
CA MET A 100 -12.20 -7.75 -9.37
C MET A 100 -10.70 -7.84 -9.62
N PRO A 101 -10.23 -8.84 -10.39
CA PRO A 101 -11.01 -9.96 -10.95
C PRO A 101 -11.69 -10.82 -9.88
N PRO A 102 -12.75 -11.59 -10.24
CA PRO A 102 -13.40 -12.51 -9.33
C PRO A 102 -12.40 -13.42 -8.61
N SER A 103 -12.72 -13.84 -7.38
CA SER A 103 -11.78 -14.62 -6.54
C SER A 103 -11.33 -15.94 -7.18
N ASP A 104 -12.13 -16.51 -8.08
CA ASP A 104 -11.85 -17.70 -8.86
C ASP A 104 -11.04 -17.45 -10.15
N GLU A 105 -10.92 -16.20 -10.58
CA GLU A 105 -10.18 -15.79 -11.80
C GLU A 105 -8.88 -15.02 -11.47
N GLY A 106 -8.65 -14.65 -10.20
CA GLY A 106 -7.41 -13.99 -9.77
C GLY A 106 -7.53 -13.23 -8.45
N GLY A 107 -8.75 -12.82 -8.08
CA GLY A 107 -9.01 -12.13 -6.82
C GLY A 107 -8.37 -10.76 -6.71
N ARG A 108 -8.04 -10.36 -5.48
CA ARG A 108 -7.54 -9.01 -5.17
C ARG A 108 -6.21 -8.75 -5.88
N MET A 109 -6.08 -7.58 -6.48
CA MET A 109 -4.82 -7.16 -7.10
C MET A 109 -3.68 -7.07 -6.08
N PRO A 110 -2.43 -7.35 -6.52
CA PRO A 110 -1.25 -7.08 -5.71
C PRO A 110 -1.19 -5.62 -5.28
N GLN A 111 -0.67 -5.34 -4.08
CA GLN A 111 -0.68 -3.98 -3.54
C GLN A 111 0.06 -2.99 -4.46
N ALA A 112 1.23 -3.35 -4.98
CA ALA A 112 1.97 -2.50 -5.92
C ALA A 112 1.17 -2.14 -7.19
N THR A 113 0.29 -3.03 -7.66
CA THR A 113 -0.60 -2.75 -8.79
C THR A 113 -1.71 -1.77 -8.40
N ILE A 114 -2.26 -1.91 -7.20
CA ILE A 114 -3.27 -0.99 -6.66
C ILE A 114 -2.66 0.39 -6.48
N ASP A 115 -1.44 0.47 -5.94
CA ASP A 115 -0.75 1.73 -5.68
C ASP A 115 -0.54 2.51 -7.00
N ILE A 116 -0.13 1.84 -8.08
CA ILE A 116 0.02 2.49 -9.41
C ILE A 116 -1.31 3.07 -9.91
N VAL A 117 -2.42 2.35 -9.71
CA VAL A 117 -3.74 2.85 -10.11
C VAL A 117 -4.19 4.00 -9.22
N GLU A 118 -3.92 3.94 -7.91
CA GLU A 118 -4.19 5.02 -6.96
C GLU A 118 -3.43 6.29 -7.33
N ASP A 119 -2.14 6.17 -7.64
CA ASP A 119 -1.28 7.28 -8.03
C ASP A 119 -1.75 7.92 -9.34
N TRP A 120 -2.08 7.13 -10.36
CA TRP A 120 -2.67 7.64 -11.59
C TRP A 120 -4.00 8.39 -11.38
N ILE A 121 -4.83 7.93 -10.44
CA ILE A 121 -6.06 8.63 -10.04
C ILE A 121 -5.71 9.96 -9.36
N ALA A 122 -4.74 9.96 -8.45
CA ALA A 122 -4.27 11.16 -7.74
C ALA A 122 -3.66 12.20 -8.68
N ASP A 123 -2.96 11.76 -9.72
CA ASP A 123 -2.38 12.60 -10.78
C ASP A 123 -3.42 13.16 -11.77
N GLY A 124 -4.69 12.79 -11.63
CA GLY A 124 -5.79 13.37 -12.39
C GLY A 124 -6.12 12.63 -13.68
N LEU A 125 -5.92 11.30 -13.71
CA LEU A 125 -6.31 10.42 -14.81
C LEU A 125 -5.68 10.80 -16.15
N LEU A 126 -4.39 11.15 -16.13
CA LEU A 126 -3.68 11.63 -17.30
C LEU A 126 -3.53 10.51 -18.34
N GLN A 127 -3.76 10.83 -19.62
CA GLN A 127 -3.60 9.85 -20.68
C GLN A 127 -2.12 9.53 -20.95
N GLN A 128 -1.26 10.54 -20.95
CA GLN A 128 0.15 10.50 -21.33
C GLN A 128 0.94 11.64 -20.68
#